data_AF-A0A965Z335-F1
#
_entry.id   AF-A0A965Z335-F1
#
_cell.length_a   1.000
_cell.length_b   1.000
_cell.length_c   1.000
_cell.angle_alpha   90.00
_cell.angle_beta   90.00
_cell.angle_gamma   90.00
#
_symmetry.space_group_name_H-M   'P 1'
#
loop_
_entity.id
_entity.type
_entity.pdbx_description
1 polymer ?
#
loop_
_entity_poly.entity_id
_entity_poly.type
_entity_poly.pdbx_seq_one_letter_code
_entity_poly.pdbx_strand_id
1 'polypeptide(L)' 'MEQGAAKLAKILGFALLLGIAVTVFHPAYREAFLALVRGQPTESPIWKSNADYYPDIALQGPAAVPAAAPVAAEEPATP' A
#
# COMPACT_ATOMS: atom_id res chain seq x y z
N MET A 1 30.75 5.92 -4.47
CA MET A 1 29.47 5.79 -3.73
C MET A 1 28.32 6.54 -4.41
N GLU A 2 28.53 7.65 -5.14
CA GLU A 2 27.47 8.41 -5.83
C GLU A 2 26.69 7.63 -6.91
N GLN A 3 27.35 6.70 -7.62
CA GLN A 3 26.73 6.00 -8.75
C GLN A 3 25.58 5.07 -8.32
N GLY A 4 25.62 4.52 -7.10
CA GLY A 4 24.55 3.71 -6.52
C GLY A 4 23.34 4.56 -6.11
N ALA A 5 23.60 5.69 -5.45
CA ALA A 5 22.56 6.64 -5.05
C ALA A 5 21.82 7.23 -6.26
N ALA A 6 22.55 7.61 -7.32
CA ALA A 6 21.95 8.13 -8.54
C ALA A 6 21.06 7.09 -9.25
N LYS A 7 21.44 5.81 -9.26
CA LYS A 7 20.61 4.74 -9.81
C LYS A 7 19.32 4.54 -8.99
N LEU A 8 19.45 4.52 -7.67
CA LEU A 8 18.31 4.37 -6.77
C LEU A 8 17.32 5.55 -6.91
N ALA A 9 17.84 6.79 -6.98
CA ALA A 9 17.02 7.98 -7.18
C ALA A 9 16.23 7.92 -8.50
N LYS A 10 16.84 7.41 -9.59
CA LYS A 10 16.15 7.24 -10.88
C LYS A 10 15.02 6.21 -10.79
N ILE A 11 15.26 5.08 -10.13
CA ILE A 11 14.23 4.04 -9.94
C ILE A 11 13.07 4.60 -9.10
N LEU A 12 13.38 5.27 -7.99
CA LEU A 12 12.37 5.88 -7.13
C LEU A 12 11.59 6.97 -7.87
N GLY A 13 12.27 7.80 -8.65
CA GLY A 13 11.64 8.81 -9.49
C GLY A 13 10.70 8.20 -10.52
N PHE A 14 11.11 7.14 -11.19
CA PHE A 14 10.25 6.44 -12.16
C PHE A 14 9.04 5.79 -11.48
N ALA A 15 9.23 5.15 -10.33
CA ALA A 15 8.14 4.56 -9.55
C ALA A 15 7.12 5.62 -9.09
N LEU A 16 7.60 6.79 -8.65
CA LEU A 16 6.75 7.92 -8.29
C LEU A 16 5.94 8.41 -9.49
N LEU A 17 6.59 8.62 -10.63
CA LEU A 17 5.92 9.05 -11.87
C LEU A 17 4.86 8.04 -12.32
N LEU A 18 5.15 6.75 -12.24
CA LEU A 18 4.18 5.70 -12.54
C LEU A 18 2.99 5.73 -11.57
N GLY A 19 3.23 5.90 -10.26
CA GLY A 19 2.17 6.04 -9.26
C GLY A 19 1.27 7.26 -9.51
N ILE A 20 1.88 8.40 -9.88
CA ILE A 20 1.14 9.61 -10.30
C ILE A 20 0.29 9.30 -11.54
N ALA A 21 0.88 8.65 -12.55
CA ALA A 21 0.16 8.30 -13.77
C ALA A 21 -1.05 7.40 -13.47
N VAL A 22 -0.90 6.34 -12.67
CA VAL A 22 -2.02 5.47 -12.28
C VAL A 22 -3.10 6.25 -11.53
N THR A 23 -2.69 7.11 -10.58
CA THR A 23 -3.62 7.94 -9.82
C THR A 23 -4.41 8.85 -10.75
N VAL A 24 -3.78 9.47 -11.75
CA VAL A 24 -4.47 10.28 -12.75
C VAL A 24 -5.32 9.41 -13.67
N PHE A 25 -4.82 8.38 -14.33
CA PHE A 25 -5.62 7.71 -15.36
C PHE A 25 -6.74 6.81 -14.81
N HIS A 26 -6.74 6.46 -13.52
CA HIS A 26 -7.71 5.53 -12.96
C HIS A 26 -8.58 6.17 -11.84
N PRO A 27 -9.91 6.32 -12.04
CA PRO A 27 -10.78 7.10 -11.15
C PRO A 27 -10.83 6.56 -9.72
N ALA A 28 -10.81 5.24 -9.55
CA ALA A 28 -10.80 4.62 -8.22
C ALA A 28 -9.59 5.05 -7.37
N TYR A 29 -8.43 5.25 -7.99
CA TYR A 29 -7.21 5.70 -7.30
C TYR A 29 -7.23 7.21 -7.02
N ARG A 30 -7.86 8.02 -7.88
CA ARG A 30 -8.13 9.45 -7.58
C ARG A 30 -8.98 9.59 -6.32
N GLU A 31 -10.10 8.87 -6.26
CA GLU A 31 -11.01 8.91 -5.11
C GLU A 31 -10.35 8.36 -3.85
N ALA A 32 -9.53 7.31 -3.97
CA ALA A 32 -8.74 6.83 -2.84
C ALA A 32 -7.73 7.89 -2.33
N PHE A 33 -7.06 8.60 -3.24
CA PHE A 33 -6.19 9.71 -2.86
C PHE A 33 -6.96 10.84 -2.16
N LEU A 34 -8.13 11.23 -2.68
CA LEU A 34 -8.96 12.25 -2.03
C LEU A 34 -9.46 11.82 -0.65
N ALA A 35 -9.85 10.55 -0.50
CA ALA A 35 -10.27 9.98 0.78
C ALA A 35 -9.12 10.02 1.81
N LEU A 36 -7.89 9.72 1.40
CA LEU A 36 -6.70 9.85 2.24
C LEU A 36 -6.44 11.29 2.67
N VAL A 37 -6.51 12.24 1.74
CA VAL A 37 -6.32 13.68 2.03
C VAL A 37 -7.38 14.19 3.02
N ARG A 38 -8.60 13.66 2.95
CA ARG A 38 -9.71 13.98 3.89
C ARG A 38 -9.60 13.27 5.24
N GLY A 39 -8.62 12.38 5.43
CA GLY A 39 -8.51 11.56 6.65
C GLY A 39 -9.61 10.49 6.78
N GLN A 40 -10.26 10.13 5.67
CA GLN A 40 -11.34 9.14 5.62
C GLN A 40 -10.96 7.94 4.73
N PRO A 41 -9.86 7.21 5.02
CA PRO A 41 -9.36 6.13 4.15
C PRO A 41 -10.37 5.00 3.92
N THR A 42 -11.24 4.75 4.89
CA THR A 42 -12.32 3.74 4.85
C THR A 42 -13.40 4.05 3.82
N GLU A 43 -13.52 5.32 3.40
CA GLU A 43 -14.45 5.71 2.35
C GLU A 43 -13.93 5.42 0.93
N SER A 44 -12.63 5.13 0.80
CA SER A 44 -12.00 4.90 -0.50
C SER A 44 -12.60 3.69 -1.23
N PRO A 45 -12.74 3.74 -2.57
CA PRO A 45 -13.23 2.60 -3.35
C PRO A 45 -12.37 1.35 -3.17
N ILE A 46 -11.06 1.54 -3.02
CA ILE A 46 -10.09 0.44 -2.83
C ILE A 46 -10.30 -0.24 -1.48
N TRP A 47 -10.55 0.54 -0.41
CA TRP A 47 -10.84 -0.03 0.90
C TRP A 47 -12.12 -0.86 0.87
N LYS A 48 -13.18 -0.31 0.28
CA LYS A 48 -14.48 -1.00 0.14
C LYS A 48 -14.34 -2.28 -0.68
N SER A 49 -13.69 -2.22 -1.84
CA SER A 49 -13.47 -3.42 -2.67
C SER A 49 -12.66 -4.50 -1.96
N ASN A 50 -11.67 -4.11 -1.16
CA ASN A 50 -10.87 -5.06 -0.40
C ASN A 50 -11.68 -5.67 0.76
N ALA A 51 -12.52 -4.87 1.44
CA ALA A 51 -13.42 -5.37 2.48
C ALA A 51 -14.42 -6.38 1.93
N ASP A 52 -14.98 -6.11 0.75
CA ASP A 52 -15.91 -7.01 0.06
C ASP A 52 -15.22 -8.31 -0.37
N TYR A 53 -13.97 -8.22 -0.83
CA TYR A 53 -13.19 -9.38 -1.29
C TYR A 53 -12.65 -10.24 -0.15
N TYR A 54 -12.32 -9.64 1.00
CA TYR A 54 -11.79 -10.31 2.19
C TYR A 54 -12.71 -10.10 3.41
N PRO A 55 -13.92 -10.68 3.41
CA PRO A 55 -14.91 -10.44 4.47
C PRO A 55 -14.46 -10.91 5.85
N ASP A 56 -13.58 -11.92 5.90
CA ASP A 56 -13.06 -12.49 7.14
C ASP A 56 -11.86 -11.72 7.71
N ILE A 57 -11.25 -10.82 6.91
CA ILE A 57 -10.14 -9.97 7.37
C ILE A 57 -10.74 -8.72 8.00
N ALA A 58 -10.69 -8.63 9.33
CA ALA A 58 -11.02 -7.40 10.03
C ALA A 58 -10.02 -6.31 9.64
N LEU A 59 -10.36 -5.48 8.64
CA LEU A 59 -9.59 -4.31 8.26
C LEU A 59 -9.68 -3.28 9.41
N GLN A 60 -8.68 -3.31 10.30
CA GLN A 60 -8.54 -2.37 11.40
C GLN A 60 -8.40 -0.95 10.82
N GLY A 61 -9.39 -0.08 11.09
CA GLY A 61 -9.36 1.33 10.66
C GLY A 61 -8.26 2.14 11.36
N PRO A 62 -8.19 3.48 11.15
CA PRO A 62 -7.11 4.35 11.62
C PRO A 62 -6.80 4.35 13.14
N ALA A 63 -7.59 3.64 13.94
CA ALA A 63 -7.34 3.40 15.35
C ALA A 63 -7.23 1.89 15.64
N ALA A 64 -6.14 1.26 15.17
CA ALA A 64 -5.46 0.18 15.88
C ALA A 64 -4.22 -0.25 15.08
N VAL A 65 -3.05 0.27 15.43
CA VAL A 65 -1.82 -0.50 15.26
C VAL A 65 -1.47 -1.07 16.62
N PRO A 66 -1.52 -2.40 16.77
CA PRO A 66 -0.51 -3.09 17.55
C PRO A 66 0.32 -3.99 16.61
N ALA A 67 1.63 -3.84 16.81
CA ALA A 67 2.77 -4.49 16.17
C ALA A 67 2.52 -5.80 15.39
N ALA A 68 3.13 -5.86 14.20
CA ALA A 68 3.29 -7.08 13.43
C ALA A 68 3.68 -8.26 14.35
N ALA A 69 2.88 -9.33 14.29
CA ALA A 69 3.23 -10.60 14.93
C ALA A 69 4.59 -11.07 14.36
N PRO A 70 5.48 -11.63 15.19
CA PRO A 70 6.76 -12.11 14.72
C PRO A 70 6.52 -13.15 13.63
N VAL A 71 7.19 -12.96 12.49
CA VAL A 71 7.26 -13.97 11.44
C VAL A 71 7.81 -15.23 12.10
N ALA A 72 6.97 -16.25 12.29
CA ALA A 72 7.45 -17.56 12.68
C ALA A 72 8.37 -18.01 11.55
N ALA A 73 9.67 -18.13 11.85
CA ALA A 73 10.63 -18.69 10.93
C ALA A 73 10.09 -20.06 10.47
N GLU A 74 9.78 -20.19 9.18
CA GLU A 74 9.63 -21.51 8.56
C GLU A 74 10.93 -22.26 8.82
N GLU A 75 10.83 -23.27 9.69
CA GLU A 75 11.88 -24.25 9.92
C GLU A 75 12.15 -24.95 8.59
N PRO A 76 13.39 -24.91 8.05
CA PRO A 76 13.67 -25.57 6.79
C PRO A 76 13.55 -27.08 7.00
N ALA A 77 12.56 -27.68 6.33
CA ALA A 77 12.47 -29.12 6.16
C ALA A 77 13.82 -29.62 5.61
N THR A 78 14.58 -30.30 6.47
CA THR A 78 15.84 -30.96 6.12
C THR A 78 15.47 -32.31 5.46
N PRO A 79 16.17 -32.74 4.39
CA PRO A 79 15.74 -33.80 3.48
C PRO A 79 15.53 -35.18 4.10
#